data_AF-A0A7K4D9M1-F1
#
_entry.id   AF-A0A7K4D9M1-F1
#
_cell.length_a   1.000
_cell.length_b   1.000
_cell.length_c   1.000
_cell.angle_alpha   90.00
_cell.angle_beta   90.00
_cell.angle_gamma   90.00
#
_symmetry.space_group_name_H-M   'P 1'
#
loop_
_entity.id
_entity.type
_entity.pdbx_description
1 polymer ?
#
loop_
_entity_poly.entity_id
_entity_poly.type
_entity_poly.pdbx_seq_one_letter_code
_entity_poly.pdbx_strand_id
1 'polypeptide(L)' 'LVGGPVANNIVAGLVRRGISKIDWYTSEGEIEYLPNGLYPGRDVIIVAGADREKTRNAIIKLINS' A
#
# COMPACT_ATOMS: atom_id res chain seq x y z
N LEU A 1 4.84 6.07 -4.52
CA LEU A 1 5.10 6.48 -3.11
C LEU A 1 4.38 5.55 -2.14
N VAL A 2 4.90 5.42 -0.93
CA VAL A 2 4.17 5.11 0.32
C VAL A 2 4.67 6.12 1.37
N GLY A 3 3.83 6.52 2.34
CA GLY A 3 3.83 7.86 2.97
C GLY A 3 5.00 8.31 3.88
N GLY A 4 6.18 7.69 3.80
CA GLY A 4 7.37 8.09 4.56
C GLY A 4 8.42 6.96 4.63
N PRO A 5 9.65 7.22 5.12
CA PRO A 5 10.73 6.23 5.13
C PRO A 5 10.34 4.91 5.82
N VAL A 6 9.61 5.01 6.93
CA VAL A 6 9.17 3.85 7.71
C VAL A 6 8.11 3.04 6.95
N ALA A 7 7.09 3.71 6.40
CA ALA A 7 6.03 3.03 5.66
C ALA A 7 6.57 2.36 4.39
N ASN A 8 7.48 3.02 3.65
CA ASN A 8 8.18 2.44 2.51
C ASN A 8 8.95 1.16 2.90
N ASN A 9 9.67 1.18 4.02
CA ASN A 9 10.42 0.03 4.48
C ASN A 9 9.53 -1.16 4.85
N ILE A 10 8.37 -0.90 5.46
CA ILE A 10 7.39 -1.94 5.80
C ILE A 10 6.84 -2.58 4.53
N VAL A 11 6.34 -1.78 3.58
CA VAL A 11 5.75 -2.30 2.35
C VAL A 11 6.81 -3.01 1.50
N ALA A 12 8.04 -2.48 1.41
CA ALA A 12 9.16 -3.17 0.77
C ALA A 12 9.47 -4.53 1.43
N GLY A 13 9.38 -4.61 2.76
CA GLY A 13 9.49 -5.87 3.48
C GLY A 13 8.40 -6.88 3.10
N LEU A 14 7.16 -6.43 2.95
CA LEU A 14 6.03 -7.28 2.56
C LEU A 14 6.15 -7.77 1.11
N VAL A 15 6.57 -6.91 0.18
CA VAL A 15 6.82 -7.27 -1.22
C VAL A 15 7.97 -8.28 -1.32
N ARG A 16 9.09 -8.05 -0.62
CA ARG A 16 10.22 -9.01 -0.61
C ARG A 16 9.86 -10.37 -0.04
N ARG A 17 8.93 -10.42 0.91
CA ARG A 17 8.42 -11.69 1.49
C ARG A 17 7.37 -12.37 0.60
N GLY A 18 7.01 -11.76 -0.53
CA GLY A 18 5.98 -12.26 -1.44
C GLY A 18 4.56 -12.13 -0.91
N ILE A 19 4.35 -11.34 0.15
CA ILE A 19 3.05 -11.15 0.80
C ILE A 19 2.25 -10.06 0.08
N SER A 20 2.91 -8.98 -0.33
CA SER A 20 2.33 -7.88 -1.09
C SER A 20 2.76 -7.96 -2.56
N LYS A 21 1.87 -7.62 -3.48
CA LYS A 21 2.16 -7.54 -4.92
C LYS A 21 2.19 -6.10 -5.45
N ILE A 22 2.02 -5.13 -4.56
CA ILE A 22 1.88 -3.73 -4.96
C ILE A 22 3.18 -3.21 -5.61
N ASP A 23 3.08 -2.64 -6.80
CA ASP A 23 4.18 -1.93 -7.45
C ASP A 23 3.92 -0.42 -7.41
N TRP A 24 4.33 0.21 -6.31
CA TRP A 24 4.11 1.64 -6.12
C TRP A 24 4.97 2.55 -7.01
N TYR A 25 5.87 2.02 -7.84
CA TYR A 25 6.67 2.81 -8.79
C TYR A 25 5.88 3.15 -10.04
N THR A 26 5.04 2.21 -10.51
CA THR A 26 4.20 2.39 -11.70
C THR A 26 2.71 2.49 -11.38
N SER A 27 2.31 2.31 -10.12
CA SER A 27 0.91 2.29 -9.73
C SER A 27 0.16 3.58 -10.07
N GLU A 28 -1.03 3.45 -10.68
CA GLU A 28 -1.97 4.56 -10.91
C GLU A 28 -2.79 4.93 -9.66
N GLY A 29 -2.53 4.27 -8.52
CA GLY A 29 -3.35 4.36 -7.32
C GLY A 29 -3.99 3.01 -7.02
N GLU A 30 -3.19 2.12 -6.44
CA GLU A 30 -3.60 0.78 -6.03
C GLU A 30 -3.88 0.71 -4.54
N ILE A 31 -4.81 -0.18 -4.19
CA ILE A 31 -5.20 -0.49 -2.83
C ILE A 31 -5.10 -2.00 -2.69
N GLU A 32 -4.24 -2.45 -1.78
CA GLU A 32 -4.07 -3.86 -1.47
C GLU A 32 -4.46 -4.12 -0.02
N TYR A 33 -5.40 -5.04 0.19
CA TYR A 33 -5.78 -5.52 1.51
C TYR A 33 -5.09 -6.86 1.78
N LEU A 34 -4.31 -6.90 2.86
CA LEU A 34 -3.55 -8.05 3.32
C LEU A 34 -4.08 -8.51 4.67
N PRO A 35 -4.91 -9.57 4.71
CA PRO A 35 -5.34 -10.15 5.97
C PRO A 35 -4.15 -10.78 6.69
N ASN A 36 -4.01 -10.53 8.00
CA ASN A 36 -2.84 -10.96 8.79
C ASN A 36 -1.46 -10.52 8.22
N GLY A 37 -1.40 -9.39 7.50
CA GLY A 37 -0.24 -9.01 6.69
C GLY A 37 1.05 -8.73 7.49
N LEU A 38 0.93 -8.25 8.72
CA LEU A 38 2.08 -7.99 9.61
C LEU A 38 2.23 -9.05 10.69
N TYR A 39 1.13 -9.32 11.40
CA TYR A 39 1.03 -10.29 12.49
C TYR A 39 -0.35 -10.96 12.44
N PRO A 40 -0.50 -12.17 13.00
CA PRO A 40 -1.82 -12.78 13.18
C PRO A 40 -2.77 -11.83 13.90
N GLY A 41 -3.97 -11.66 13.35
CA GLY A 41 -5.00 -10.75 13.85
C GLY A 41 -4.79 -9.27 13.50
N ARG A 42 -3.79 -8.92 12.69
CA ARG A 42 -3.58 -7.54 12.20
C ARG A 42 -3.62 -7.49 10.69
N ASP A 43 -4.71 -6.97 10.18
CA ASP A 43 -4.87 -6.70 8.76
C ASP A 43 -4.16 -5.41 8.37
N VAL A 44 -3.69 -5.35 7.13
CA VAL A 44 -2.97 -4.22 6.58
C VAL A 44 -3.65 -3.80 5.29
N ILE A 45 -3.97 -2.51 5.18
CA ILE A 45 -4.37 -1.90 3.92
C ILE A 45 -3.20 -1.05 3.44
N ILE A 46 -2.68 -1.37 2.27
CA ILE A 46 -1.65 -0.58 1.60
C ILE A 46 -2.36 0.27 0.55
N VAL A 47 -2.13 1.57 0.57
CA VAL A 47 -2.58 2.48 -0.48
C VAL A 47 -1.36 3.16 -1.05
N ALA A 48 -1.14 2.99 -2.35
CA ALA A 48 0.06 3.46 -3.01
C ALA A 48 -0.24 3.88 -4.45
N GLY A 49 0.36 4.98 -4.89
CA GLY A 49 0.37 5.43 -6.28
C GLY A 49 1.74 6.00 -6.61
N ALA A 50 2.09 6.06 -7.90
CA ALA A 50 3.41 6.50 -8.36
C ALA A 50 3.78 7.89 -7.82
N ASP A 51 2.79 8.78 -7.70
CA ASP A 51 2.92 10.13 -7.17
C ASP A 51 1.86 10.48 -6.09
N ARG A 52 2.04 11.66 -5.49
CA ARG A 52 1.22 12.18 -4.39
C ARG A 52 -0.25 12.29 -4.78
N GLU A 53 -0.53 12.75 -5.99
CA GLU A 53 -1.90 12.95 -6.47
C GLU A 53 -2.58 11.60 -6.73
N LYS A 54 -1.89 10.64 -7.35
CA LYS A 54 -2.41 9.28 -7.58
C LYS A 54 -2.72 8.56 -6.28
N THR A 55 -1.83 8.65 -5.29
CA THR A 55 -2.06 8.05 -3.97
C THR A 55 -3.23 8.72 -3.24
N ARG A 56 -3.34 10.05 -3.34
CA ARG A 56 -4.46 10.80 -2.77
C ARG A 56 -5.78 10.41 -3.43
N ASN A 57 -5.81 10.31 -4.75
CA ASN A 57 -6.99 9.91 -5.51
C ASN A 57 -7.44 8.48 -5.15
N ALA A 58 -6.48 7.56 -4.96
CA ALA A 58 -6.77 6.21 -4.47
C ALA A 58 -7.43 6.22 -3.09
N ILE A 59 -6.89 7.00 -2.14
CA ILE A 59 -7.49 7.16 -0.81
C ILE A 59 -8.91 7.75 -0.90
N ILE A 60 -9.11 8.82 -1.68
CA ILE A 60 -10.43 9.47 -1.82
C ILE A 60 -11.45 8.48 -2.38
N LYS A 61 -11.04 7.68 -3.38
CA LYS A 61 -11.89 6.62 -3.94
C LYS A 61 -12.26 5.56 -2.90
N LEU A 62 -11.31 5.16 -2.05
CA LEU A 62 -11.53 4.17 -0.98
C LEU A 62 -12.50 4.65 0.10
N ILE A 63 -12.42 5.93 0.48
CA ILE A 63 -13.29 6.48 1.54
C ILE A 63 -14.73 6.66 1.02
N ASN A 64 -14.88 6.92 -0.28
CA ASN A 64 -16.18 7.15 -0.91
C ASN A 64 -16.81 5.88 -1.54
N SER A 65 -16.19 4.72 -1.38
CA SER A 65 -16.67 3.43 -1.94
C SER A 65 -17.55 2.64 -1.00
#